data_AF-A0A7I2YQK3-F1
#
_entry.id   AF-A0A7I2YQK3-F1
#
_cell.length_a   1.000
_cell.length_b   1.000
_cell.length_c   1.000
_cell.angle_alpha   90.00
_cell.angle_beta   90.00
_cell.angle_gamma   90.00
#
_symmetry.space_group_name_H-M   'P 1'
#
loop_
_entity.id
_entity.type
_entity.pdbx_description
1 polymer ?
#
loop_
_entity_poly.entity_id
_entity_poly.type
_entity_poly.pdbx_seq_one_letter_code
_entity_poly.pdbx_strand_id
1 'polypeptide(L)'
;MKQIFFLDDSGPPFGHMVLALGGYLGGFDGNFLWNRIGAEYSSNVPVWSLRLLPALAGALSVPMAYQIVLELHFSHCAAMGAALLMLIALFL
;
A
#
# COMPACT_ATOMS: atom_id res chain seq x y z
N MET A 1 -6.04 3.33 18.52
CA MET A 1 -6.51 2.26 17.62
C MET A 1 -7.57 1.43 18.34
N LYS A 2 -8.73 1.21 17.72
CA LYS A 2 -9.82 0.41 18.31
C LYS A 2 -9.58 -1.08 18.01
N GLN A 3 -9.49 -1.90 19.05
CA GLN A 3 -9.34 -3.35 18.95
C GLN A 3 -10.72 -4.02 18.93
N ILE A 4 -11.53 -3.68 17.93
CA ILE A 4 -12.87 -4.24 17.75
C ILE A 4 -12.84 -5.27 16.63
N PHE A 5 -13.42 -6.44 16.87
CA PHE A 5 -13.60 -7.43 15.81
C PHE A 5 -14.68 -6.92 14.84
N PHE A 6 -14.38 -6.94 13.55
CA PHE A 6 -15.30 -6.61 12.48
C PHE A 6 -15.19 -7.65 11.38
N LEU A 7 -16.29 -7.83 10.65
CA LEU A 7 -16.36 -8.62 9.43
C LEU A 7 -16.70 -7.66 8.31
N ASP A 8 -15.85 -7.61 7.30
CA ASP A 8 -16.03 -6.82 6.11
C ASP A 8 -15.83 -7.68 4.85
N ASP A 9 -16.54 -7.32 3.77
CA ASP A 9 -16.45 -8.03 2.48
C ASP A 9 -15.18 -7.61 1.68
N SER A 10 -14.33 -6.76 2.25
CA SER A 10 -13.24 -6.07 1.54
C SER A 10 -11.99 -6.92 1.30
N GLY A 11 -12.02 -8.21 1.66
CA GLY A 11 -10.94 -9.17 1.37
C GLY A 11 -10.16 -9.64 2.61
N PRO A 12 -8.97 -10.25 2.41
CA PRO A 12 -8.20 -10.86 3.49
C PRO A 12 -7.74 -9.85 4.56
N PRO A 13 -7.61 -10.27 5.84
CA PRO A 13 -7.32 -9.38 6.95
C PRO A 13 -5.91 -8.75 6.90
N PHE A 14 -4.99 -9.34 6.13
CA PHE A 14 -3.59 -8.90 6.09
C PHE A 14 -3.44 -7.43 5.63
N GLY A 15 -4.18 -7.02 4.58
CA GLY A 15 -4.14 -5.66 4.08
C GLY A 15 -4.61 -4.64 5.13
N HIS A 16 -5.71 -4.95 5.81
CA HIS A 16 -6.24 -4.12 6.90
C HIS A 16 -5.25 -4.00 8.06
N MET A 17 -4.57 -5.09 8.43
CA MET A 17 -3.56 -5.08 9.49
C MET A 17 -2.34 -4.22 9.13
N VAL A 18 -1.85 -4.29 7.88
CA VAL A 18 -0.74 -3.45 7.41
C VAL A 18 -1.12 -1.97 7.42
N LEU A 19 -2.33 -1.62 6.96
CA LEU A 19 -2.83 -0.25 7.02
C LEU A 19 -3.01 0.24 8.45
N ALA A 20 -3.52 -0.61 9.35
CA ALA A 20 -3.65 -0.31 10.76
C ALA A 20 -2.27 -0.04 11.41
N LEU A 21 -1.24 -0.82 11.05
CA LEU A 21 0.13 -0.56 11.49
C LEU A 21 0.64 0.81 11.03
N GLY A 22 0.36 1.22 9.79
CA GLY A 22 0.71 2.55 9.27
C GLY A 22 0.00 3.68 10.01
N GLY A 23 -1.29 3.49 10.31
CA GLY A 23 -2.04 4.40 11.15
C GLY A 23 -1.43 4.51 12.56
N TYR A 24 -1.07 3.38 13.17
CA TYR A 24 -0.44 3.35 14.49
C TYR A 24 0.90 4.11 14.52
N LEU A 25 1.79 3.88 13.55
CA LEU A 25 3.06 4.61 13.42
C LEU A 25 2.85 6.11 13.16
N GLY A 26 1.76 6.48 12.49
CA GLY A 26 1.35 7.87 12.27
C GLY A 26 0.66 8.53 13.47
N GLY A 27 0.48 7.83 14.60
CA GLY A 27 -0.19 8.37 15.78
C GLY A 27 -1.72 8.40 15.68
N PHE A 28 -2.31 7.59 14.80
CA PHE A 28 -3.77 7.57 14.59
C PHE A 28 -4.53 6.90 15.74
N ASP A 29 -5.54 7.58 16.27
CA ASP A 29 -6.30 7.16 17.45
C ASP A 29 -7.43 6.15 17.14
N GLY A 30 -7.91 6.06 15.89
CA GLY A 30 -9.05 5.22 15.52
C GLY A 30 -10.42 5.89 15.68
N ASN A 31 -10.48 7.21 15.91
CA ASN A 31 -11.73 7.93 16.15
C ASN A 31 -12.36 8.57 14.91
N PHE A 32 -11.67 8.55 13.78
CA PHE A 32 -12.27 8.91 12.50
C PHE A 32 -13.17 7.77 12.00
N LEU A 33 -14.23 8.09 11.26
CA LEU A 33 -15.16 7.11 10.70
C LEU A 33 -15.33 7.37 9.20
N TRP A 34 -15.01 6.39 8.38
CA TRP A 34 -14.94 6.50 6.91
C TRP A 34 -16.31 6.25 6.29
N ASN A 35 -17.25 7.16 6.51
CA ASN A 35 -18.64 6.97 6.06
C ASN A 35 -18.91 7.49 4.63
N ARG A 36 -18.09 8.42 4.13
CA ARG A 36 -18.33 9.10 2.84
C ARG A 36 -17.03 9.41 2.12
N ILE A 37 -16.99 9.10 0.83
CA ILE A 37 -15.92 9.50 -0.09
C ILE A 37 -15.97 11.01 -0.29
N GLY A 38 -14.85 11.71 -0.08
CA GLY A 38 -14.75 13.17 -0.19
C GLY A 38 -15.04 13.94 1.11
N ALA A 39 -15.20 13.25 2.25
CA ALA A 39 -15.23 13.92 3.54
C ALA A 39 -13.88 14.58 3.86
N GLU A 40 -13.90 15.73 4.51
CA GLU A 40 -12.68 16.40 4.96
C GLU A 40 -11.98 15.56 6.04
N TYR A 41 -10.65 15.47 5.93
CA TYR A 41 -9.84 14.81 6.94
C TYR A 41 -9.75 15.72 8.17
N SER A 42 -10.03 15.17 9.36
CA SER A 42 -9.77 15.91 10.59
C SER A 42 -8.27 16.06 10.82
N SER A 43 -7.86 17.07 11.58
CA SER A 43 -6.44 17.32 11.90
C SER A 43 -5.75 16.14 12.61
N ASN A 44 -6.51 15.17 13.12
CA ASN A 44 -6.01 14.00 13.83
C ASN A 44 -5.76 12.78 12.93
N VAL A 45 -6.05 12.87 11.63
CA VAL A 45 -5.82 11.78 10.68
C VAL A 45 -4.45 11.96 10.02
N PRO A 46 -3.47 11.06 10.25
CA PRO A 46 -2.18 11.12 9.59
C PRO A 46 -2.28 10.62 8.14
N VAL A 47 -2.81 11.47 7.25
CA VAL A 47 -3.01 11.15 5.83
C VAL A 47 -1.71 10.75 5.14
N TRP A 48 -0.61 11.39 5.50
CA TRP A 48 0.70 11.10 4.93
C TRP A 48 1.16 9.68 5.28
N SER A 49 1.12 9.29 6.55
CA SER A 49 1.51 7.95 7.00
C SER A 49 0.63 6.85 6.41
N LEU A 50 -0.68 7.11 6.29
CA LEU A 50 -1.63 6.18 5.67
C LEU A 50 -1.35 5.95 4.18
N ARG A 51 -0.85 6.97 3.46
CA ARG A 51 -0.49 6.86 2.03
C ARG A 51 0.92 6.32 1.81
N LEU A 52 1.82 6.54 2.76
CA LEU A 52 3.23 6.19 2.64
C LEU A 52 3.43 4.67 2.58
N LEU A 53 2.68 3.88 3.37
CA LEU A 53 2.79 2.42 3.32
C LEU A 53 2.41 1.83 1.94
N PRO A 54 1.23 2.13 1.37
CA PRO A 54 0.89 1.70 0.02
C PRO A 54 1.89 2.20 -1.03
N ALA A 55 2.35 3.45 -0.91
CA ALA A 55 3.31 4.03 -1.85
C ALA A 55 4.66 3.30 -1.82
N LEU A 56 5.17 2.96 -0.63
CA LEU A 56 6.40 2.19 -0.47
C LEU A 56 6.26 0.75 -1.00
N ALA A 57 5.15 0.08 -0.69
CA ALA A 57 4.89 -1.26 -1.20
C ALA A 57 4.82 -1.27 -2.74
N GLY A 58 4.14 -0.28 -3.34
CA GLY A 58 4.10 -0.08 -4.78
C GLY A 58 5.49 0.21 -5.36
N ALA A 59 6.26 1.12 -4.76
CA ALA A 59 7.60 1.45 -5.22
C ALA A 59 8.57 0.27 -5.17
N LEU A 60 8.49 -0.58 -4.14
CA LEU A 60 9.32 -1.79 -4.01
C LEU A 60 8.91 -2.92 -4.96
N SER A 61 7.69 -2.92 -5.48
CA SER A 61 7.25 -3.92 -6.47
C SER A 61 8.02 -3.82 -7.80
N VAL A 62 8.48 -2.63 -8.17
CA VAL A 62 9.23 -2.38 -9.42
C VAL A 62 10.61 -3.06 -9.43
N PRO A 63 11.51 -2.82 -8.46
CA PRO A 63 12.79 -3.53 -8.40
C PRO A 63 12.61 -5.02 -8.10
N MET A 64 11.54 -5.42 -7.39
CA MET A 64 11.22 -6.83 -7.19
C MET A 64 10.91 -7.53 -8.52
N ALA A 65 10.14 -6.90 -9.42
CA ALA A 65 9.86 -7.43 -10.74
C ALA A 65 11.15 -7.62 -11.58
N TYR A 66 12.09 -6.67 -11.49
CA TYR A 66 13.41 -6.80 -12.12
C TYR A 66 14.17 -8.03 -11.60
N GLN A 67 14.24 -8.20 -10.28
CA GLN A 67 14.92 -9.33 -9.65
C GLN A 67 14.30 -10.68 -10.02
N ILE A 68 12.97 -10.78 -10.02
CA ILE A 68 12.26 -12.01 -10.42
C ILE A 68 12.65 -12.42 -11.84
N VAL A 69 12.71 -11.47 -12.79
CA VAL A 69 13.06 -11.77 -14.18
C VAL A 69 14.52 -12.18 -14.33
N LEU A 70 15.42 -11.64 -13.50
CA LEU A 70 16.81 -12.10 -13.45
C LEU A 70 16.94 -13.51 -12.89
N GLU A 71 16.22 -13.84 -11.81
CA GLU A 71 16.20 -15.20 -11.22
C GLU A 71 15.59 -16.24 -12.20
N LEU A 72 14.73 -15.79 -13.11
CA LEU A 72 14.20 -16.60 -14.22
C LEU A 72 15.20 -16.76 -15.38
N HIS A 73 16.46 -16.31 -15.24
CA HIS A 73 17.54 -16.42 -16.21
C HIS A 73 17.32 -15.68 -17.55
N PHE A 74 16.52 -14.61 -17.55
CA PHE A 74 16.38 -13.75 -18.72
C PHE A 74 17.52 -12.72 -18.83
N SER A 75 17.63 -12.08 -19.99
CA SER A 75 18.62 -11.01 -20.22
C SER A 75 18.30 -9.75 -19.41
N HIS A 76 19.33 -8.97 -19.09
CA HIS A 76 19.17 -7.68 -18.39
C HIS A 76 18.23 -6.71 -19.14
N CYS A 77 18.18 -6.77 -20.47
CA CYS A 77 17.24 -5.98 -21.27
C CYS A 77 15.78 -6.39 -21.02
N ALA A 78 15.51 -7.70 -20.92
CA ALA A 78 14.18 -8.20 -20.60
C ALA A 78 13.75 -7.84 -19.17
N ALA A 79 14.68 -7.94 -18.20
CA ALA A 79 14.43 -7.53 -16.83
C ALA A 79 14.14 -6.02 -16.72
N MET A 80 14.88 -5.18 -17.45
CA MET A 80 14.63 -3.74 -17.50
C MET A 80 13.28 -3.42 -18.16
N GLY A 81 12.92 -4.14 -19.22
CA GLY A 81 11.60 -4.03 -19.85
C GLY A 81 10.45 -4.39 -18.90
N ALA A 82 10.58 -5.48 -18.14
CA ALA A 82 9.58 -5.88 -17.15
C ALA A 82 9.42 -4.83 -16.03
N ALA A 83 10.52 -4.28 -15.52
CA ALA A 83 10.48 -3.21 -14.52
C ALA A 83 9.81 -1.94 -15.05
N LEU A 84 10.08 -1.55 -16.30
CA LEU A 84 9.45 -0.39 -16.95
C LEU A 84 7.93 -0.62 -17.14
N LEU A 85 7.53 -1.82 -17.57
CA LEU A 85 6.12 -2.18 -17.69
C LEU A 85 5.41 -2.13 -16.34
N MET A 86 6.04 -2.66 -15.28
CA MET A 86 5.51 -2.61 -13.92
C MET A 86 5.35 -1.16 -13.42
N LEU A 87 6.34 -0.30 -13.70
CA LEU A 87 6.29 1.11 -13.33
C LEU A 87 5.15 1.86 -14.03
N ILE A 88 4.95 1.61 -15.33
CA ILE A 88 3.84 2.23 -16.08
C ILE A 88 2.50 1.71 -15.57
N ALA A 89 2.35 0.40 -15.37
CA ALA A 89 1.12 -0.22 -14.90
C ALA A 89 0.71 0.24 -13.49
N LEU A 90 1.67 0.63 -12.65
CA LEU A 90 1.40 1.16 -11.31
C LEU A 90 0.83 2.59 -11.32
N PHE A 91 1.09 3.35 -12.39
CA PHE A 91 0.73 4.78 -12.47
C PHE A 91 -0.51 5.05 -13.37
N LEU A 92 -1.06 4.01 -13.97
CA LEU A 92 -2.18 4.04 -14.93
C LEU A 92 -3.46 3.51 -14.26
#